data_AF-A0A5C5Z168-F1
#
_entry.id   AF-A0A5C5Z168-F1
#
_cell.length_a   1.000
_cell.length_b   1.000
_cell.length_c   1.000
_cell.angle_alpha   90.00
_cell.angle_beta   90.00
_cell.angle_gamma   90.00
#
_symmetry.space_group_name_H-M   'P 1'
#
loop_
_entity.id
_entity.type
_entity.pdbx_description
1 polymer ?
#
loop_
_entity_poly.entity_id
_entity_poly.type
_entity_poly.pdbx_seq_one_letter_code
_entity_poly.pdbx_strand_id
1 'polypeptide(L)'
;MREHPDRISIDDCRHGWLYRVYSRNLNLGVYREEERGFVGIRHKMGRRYLFTEFHWDIGPPYGTANPLEAICECSVERLDEYFRRDSGPGIDSNTELFDWVDEQGKQLGISPESC
;
A
#
# COMPACT_ATOMS: atom_id res chain seq x y z
N MET A 1 0.29 12.65 10.59
CA MET A 1 -0.61 11.49 10.83
C MET A 1 -0.84 11.37 12.31
N ARG A 2 -2.05 11.00 12.72
CA ARG A 2 -2.37 10.70 14.11
C ARG A 2 -2.42 9.18 14.28
N GLU A 3 -2.16 8.71 15.48
CA GLU A 3 -2.38 7.31 15.84
C GLU A 3 -3.86 6.97 15.71
N HIS A 4 -4.16 5.78 15.19
CA HIS A 4 -5.49 5.18 15.26
C HIS A 4 -5.41 4.03 16.28
N PRO A 5 -6.11 4.12 17.44
CA PRO A 5 -6.03 3.08 18.48
C PRO A 5 -6.65 1.75 18.01
N ASP A 6 -7.66 1.82 17.14
CA ASP A 6 -8.33 0.65 16.56
C ASP A 6 -7.65 0.13 15.28
N ARG A 7 -6.39 0.54 15.02
CA ARG A 7 -5.65 0.01 13.87
C ARG A 7 -5.42 -1.49 14.06
N ILE A 8 -5.36 -2.21 12.94
CA ILE A 8 -4.86 -3.58 12.94
C ILE A 8 -3.37 -3.52 13.31
N SER A 9 -2.93 -4.38 14.24
CA SER A 9 -1.51 -4.45 14.60
C SER A 9 -0.69 -4.97 13.43
N ILE A 10 0.59 -4.60 13.38
CA ILE A 10 1.50 -5.12 12.36
C ILE A 10 1.56 -6.65 12.36
N ASP A 11 1.49 -7.28 13.54
CA ASP A 11 1.57 -8.73 13.68
C ASP A 11 0.28 -9.44 13.20
N ASP A 12 -0.83 -8.71 13.08
CA ASP A 12 -2.10 -9.21 12.55
C ASP A 12 -2.24 -8.95 11.03
N CYS A 13 -1.32 -8.20 10.43
CA CYS A 13 -1.31 -7.95 9.00
C CYS A 13 -0.77 -9.18 8.24
N ARG A 14 -1.56 -9.66 7.29
CA ARG A 14 -1.24 -10.80 6.43
C ARG A 14 -0.56 -10.35 5.14
N HIS A 15 0.59 -10.94 4.83
CA HIS A 15 1.26 -10.75 3.54
C HIS A 15 0.29 -10.99 2.39
N GLY A 16 0.31 -10.12 1.38
CA GLY A 16 -0.52 -10.25 0.18
C GLY A 16 -1.98 -9.90 0.38
N TRP A 17 -2.40 -9.38 1.52
CA TRP A 17 -3.78 -8.89 1.70
C TRP A 17 -3.90 -7.41 1.39
N LEU A 18 -5.02 -7.03 0.77
CA LEU A 18 -5.44 -5.66 0.57
C LEU A 18 -6.08 -5.11 1.85
N TYR A 19 -5.66 -3.92 2.24
CA TYR A 19 -6.21 -3.21 3.38
C TYR A 19 -6.76 -1.85 2.98
N ARG A 20 -7.83 -1.44 3.66
CA ARG A 20 -8.15 -0.02 3.80
C ARG A 20 -7.20 0.57 4.83
N VAL A 21 -6.48 1.61 4.43
CA VAL A 21 -5.44 2.24 5.24
C VAL A 21 -5.73 3.72 5.41
N TYR A 22 -5.48 4.23 6.61
CA TYR A 22 -5.39 5.66 6.87
C TYR A 22 -3.92 6.06 6.83
N SER A 23 -3.50 6.72 5.75
CA SER A 23 -2.11 7.14 5.53
C SER A 23 -2.03 8.54 4.88
N ARG A 24 -0.83 9.00 4.54
CA ARG A 24 -0.64 10.30 3.86
C ARG A 24 -0.83 10.25 2.35
N ASN A 25 -0.65 9.07 1.75
CA ASN A 25 -0.65 8.92 0.29
C ASN A 25 -1.62 7.84 -0.21
N LEU A 26 -2.03 6.90 0.64
CA LEU A 26 -2.82 5.72 0.30
C LEU A 26 -4.10 5.66 1.14
N ASN A 27 -5.20 5.28 0.51
CA ASN A 27 -6.42 4.78 1.17
C ASN A 27 -6.55 3.26 1.04
N LEU A 28 -5.92 2.67 0.02
CA LEU A 28 -5.84 1.23 -0.20
C LEU A 28 -4.38 0.81 -0.39
N GLY A 29 -3.99 -0.33 0.15
CA GLY A 29 -2.67 -0.90 -0.11
C GLY A 29 -2.56 -2.37 0.27
N VAL A 30 -1.77 -3.11 -0.52
CA VAL A 30 -1.45 -4.52 -0.26
C VAL A 30 -0.30 -4.58 0.73
N TYR A 31 -0.47 -5.34 1.81
CA TYR A 31 0.56 -5.48 2.84
C TYR A 31 1.69 -6.40 2.36
N ARG A 32 2.93 -5.94 2.55
CA ARG A 32 4.14 -6.76 2.41
C ARG A 32 4.87 -6.86 3.74
N GLU A 33 5.00 -8.11 4.19
CA GLU A 33 5.64 -8.47 5.47
C GLU A 33 7.13 -8.10 5.50
N GLU A 34 7.88 -8.34 4.42
CA GLU A 34 9.31 -8.00 4.33
C GLU A 34 9.56 -6.51 4.58
N GLU A 35 8.74 -5.65 3.99
CA GLU A 35 8.82 -4.19 4.11
C GLU A 35 8.07 -3.64 5.32
N ARG A 36 7.26 -4.46 5.98
CA ARG A 36 6.37 -4.03 7.06
C ARG A 36 5.51 -2.83 6.64
N GLY A 37 5.00 -2.87 5.41
CA GLY A 37 4.37 -1.72 4.76
C GLY A 37 3.27 -2.09 3.78
N PHE A 38 2.54 -1.08 3.34
CA PHE A 38 1.41 -1.19 2.42
C PHE A 38 1.73 -0.52 1.12
N VAL A 39 1.42 -1.21 0.04
CA VAL A 39 1.76 -0.73 -1.28
C VAL A 39 0.50 -0.53 -2.07
N GLY A 40 0.31 0.72 -2.45
CA GLY A 40 -0.82 1.18 -3.21
C GLY A 40 -0.41 2.29 -4.15
N ILE A 41 -1.42 2.97 -4.68
CA ILE A 41 -1.24 4.01 -5.68
C ILE A 41 -1.08 5.34 -4.97
N ARG A 42 0.00 6.06 -5.29
CA ARG A 42 0.20 7.44 -4.90
C ARG A 42 0.02 8.35 -6.10
N HIS A 43 -0.68 9.47 -5.90
CA HIS A 43 -0.71 10.57 -6.85
C HIS A 43 0.24 11.70 -6.41
N LYS A 44 1.17 12.09 -7.27
CA LYS A 44 2.05 13.26 -7.05
C LYS A 44 2.41 13.94 -8.36
N MET A 45 2.27 15.26 -8.42
CA MET A 45 2.64 16.09 -9.58
C MET A 45 2.01 15.57 -10.90
N GLY A 46 0.73 15.21 -10.87
CA GLY A 46 0.00 14.70 -12.04
C GLY A 46 0.35 13.26 -12.45
N ARG A 47 1.14 12.54 -11.66
CA ARG A 47 1.56 11.15 -11.94
C ARG A 47 1.04 10.20 -10.86
N ARG A 48 0.54 9.04 -11.29
CA ARG A 48 0.15 7.93 -10.42
C ARG A 48 1.20 6.82 -10.53
N TYR A 49 1.63 6.27 -9.40
CA TYR A 49 2.63 5.21 -9.35
C TYR A 49 2.52 4.43 -8.04
N LEU A 50 3.01 3.19 -8.02
CA LEU A 50 3.07 2.36 -6.81
C LEU A 50 4.03 2.94 -5.78
N PHE A 51 3.64 2.94 -4.51
CA PHE A 51 4.39 3.53 -3.41
C PHE A 51 4.12 2.78 -2.09
N THR A 52 5.15 2.62 -1.25
CA THR A 52 5.01 2.04 0.10
C THR A 52 4.77 3.11 1.15
N GLU A 53 3.71 2.94 1.93
CA GLU A 53 3.58 3.55 3.25
C GLU A 53 3.87 2.51 4.34
N PHE A 54 4.75 2.86 5.27
CA PHE A 54 5.18 1.95 6.32
C PHE A 54 4.14 1.86 7.43
N HIS A 55 3.94 0.66 7.99
CA HIS A 55 3.02 0.43 9.08
C HIS A 55 3.33 1.33 10.29
N TRP A 56 2.28 1.84 10.95
CA TRP A 56 2.40 2.74 12.10
C TRP A 56 3.32 2.20 13.20
N ASP A 57 3.19 0.90 13.51
CA ASP A 57 3.99 0.20 14.54
C ASP A 57 5.51 0.18 14.28
N ILE A 58 5.99 0.50 13.07
CA ILE A 58 7.44 0.74 12.83
C ILE A 58 7.93 1.94 13.67
N GLY A 59 7.02 2.84 14.03
CA GLY A 59 7.30 4.01 14.83
C GLY A 59 7.92 5.16 14.03
N PRO A 60 8.10 6.32 14.68
CA PRO A 60 8.70 7.49 14.05
C PRO A 60 10.15 7.24 13.59
N PRO A 61 10.59 7.86 12.48
CA PRO A 61 9.87 8.83 11.65
C PRO A 61 9.08 8.19 10.48
N TYR A 62 9.14 6.86 10.33
CA TYR A 62 8.73 6.18 9.11
C TYR A 62 7.31 5.63 9.16
N GLY A 63 6.80 5.22 10.33
CA GLY A 63 5.45 4.70 10.51
C GLY A 63 4.38 5.74 10.16
N THR A 64 3.60 5.46 9.12
CA THR A 64 2.69 6.44 8.50
C THR A 64 1.35 5.88 8.07
N ALA A 65 1.19 4.57 7.98
CA ALA A 65 -0.05 3.91 7.63
C ALA A 65 -0.68 3.21 8.84
N ASN A 66 -1.95 3.52 9.09
CA ASN A 66 -2.78 2.80 10.06
C ASN A 66 -3.76 1.91 9.26
N PRO A 67 -3.58 0.59 9.20
CA PRO A 67 -4.58 -0.29 8.60
C PRO A 67 -5.85 -0.31 9.43
N LEU A 68 -7.00 -0.15 8.78
CA LEU A 68 -8.31 -0.08 9.43
C LEU A 68 -9.16 -1.33 9.18
N GLU A 69 -8.94 -2.01 8.06
CA GLU A 69 -9.77 -3.12 7.61
C GLU A 69 -9.00 -3.98 6.60
N ALA A 70 -8.99 -5.30 6.82
CA ALA A 70 -8.53 -6.29 5.84
C ALA A 70 -9.68 -6.63 4.89
N ILE A 71 -9.45 -6.53 3.58
CA ILE A 71 -10.51 -6.63 2.57
C ILE A 71 -10.50 -8.01 1.89
N CYS A 72 -9.41 -8.32 1.19
CA CYS A 72 -9.28 -9.54 0.41
C CYS A 72 -7.81 -9.90 0.17
N GLU A 73 -7.57 -11.14 -0.24
CA GLU A 73 -6.27 -11.59 -0.72
C GLU A 73 -5.99 -11.03 -2.13
N CYS A 74 -4.78 -10.55 -2.34
CA CYS A 74 -4.30 -10.06 -3.63
C CYS A 74 -4.04 -11.24 -4.56
N SER A 75 -4.60 -11.21 -5.76
CA SER A 75 -4.42 -12.27 -6.75
C SER A 75 -3.14 -12.12 -7.58
N VAL A 76 -2.36 -11.06 -7.37
CA VAL A 76 -1.14 -10.77 -8.13
C VAL A 76 0.00 -11.63 -7.58
N GLU A 77 0.51 -12.55 -8.39
CA GLU A 77 1.57 -13.49 -7.97
C GLU A 77 2.90 -12.78 -7.70
N ARG A 78 3.25 -11.79 -8.53
CA ARG A 78 4.54 -11.08 -8.48
C ARG A 78 4.53 -9.94 -7.46
N LEU A 79 4.03 -10.21 -6.26
CA LEU A 79 3.94 -9.20 -5.20
C LEU A 79 5.33 -8.83 -4.67
N ASP A 80 6.33 -9.69 -4.61
CA ASP A 80 7.64 -9.24 -4.11
C ASP A 80 8.50 -8.55 -5.19
N GLU A 81 8.03 -8.53 -6.43
CA GLU A 81 8.79 -8.02 -7.58
C GLU A 81 8.54 -6.54 -7.90
N TYR A 82 7.81 -5.81 -7.05
CA TYR A 82 7.54 -4.39 -7.27
C TYR A 82 8.54 -3.41 -6.62
N PHE A 83 9.72 -3.90 -6.20
CA PHE A 83 10.86 -3.06 -5.75
C PHE A 83 12.19 -3.56 -6.31
N ARG A 84 13.21 -2.73 -6.57
CA ARG A 84 13.71 -1.55 -5.84
C ARG A 84 14.10 -0.47 -6.83
N ARG A 85 14.13 0.79 -6.39
CA ARG A 85 15.11 1.74 -6.96
C ARG A 85 16.49 1.12 -6.71
N ASP A 86 17.00 0.36 -7.68
CA ASP A 86 18.39 0.52 -8.03
C ASP A 86 18.48 1.62 -9.08
N SER A 87 19.57 2.36 -9.00
CA SER A 87 19.80 3.63 -9.69
C SER A 87 19.99 3.40 -11.18
N GLY A 88 18.91 3.16 -11.94
CA GLY A 88 18.95 2.91 -13.38
C GLY A 88 17.70 3.42 -14.12
N PRO A 89 17.79 3.73 -15.43
CA PRO A 89 16.74 4.42 -16.18
C PRO A 89 15.57 3.52 -16.63
N GLY A 90 15.51 2.26 -16.19
CA GLY A 90 14.43 1.33 -16.54
C GLY A 90 14.01 0.54 -15.32
N ILE A 91 12.99 1.02 -14.62
CA ILE A 91 12.29 0.25 -13.58
C ILE A 91 11.05 -0.31 -14.27
N ASP A 92 10.92 -1.64 -14.33
CA ASP A 92 9.65 -2.26 -14.71
C ASP A 92 8.59 -1.87 -13.69
N SER A 93 7.60 -1.10 -14.13
CA SER A 93 6.40 -0.87 -13.34
C SER A 93 5.68 -2.21 -13.18
N ASN A 94 5.40 -2.62 -11.94
CA ASN A 94 4.44 -3.70 -11.70
C ASN A 94 3.04 -3.20 -12.05
N THR A 95 2.74 -3.18 -13.35
CA THR A 95 1.48 -2.70 -13.90
C THR A 95 0.32 -3.56 -13.45
N GLU A 96 0.54 -4.85 -13.25
CA GLU A 96 -0.47 -5.79 -12.79
C GLU A 96 -0.97 -5.43 -11.38
N LEU A 97 -0.07 -5.20 -10.42
CA LEU A 97 -0.45 -4.74 -9.09
C LEU A 97 -1.10 -3.36 -9.14
N PHE A 98 -0.59 -2.46 -9.97
CA PHE A 98 -1.18 -1.14 -10.14
C PHE A 98 -2.64 -1.24 -10.63
N ASP A 99 -2.87 -1.96 -11.73
CA ASP A 99 -4.18 -2.12 -12.35
C ASP A 99 -5.14 -2.85 -11.39
N TRP A 100 -4.64 -3.86 -10.68
CA TRP A 100 -5.43 -4.59 -9.69
C TRP A 100 -5.88 -3.68 -8.54
N VAL A 101 -4.98 -2.90 -7.93
CA VAL A 101 -5.35 -1.97 -6.85
C VAL A 101 -6.31 -0.88 -7.35
N ASP A 102 -6.11 -0.38 -8.58
CA ASP A 102 -7.01 0.61 -9.21
C ASP A 102 -8.41 0.03 -9.44
N GLU A 103 -8.50 -1.23 -9.88
CA GLU A 103 -9.76 -1.94 -10.05
C GLU A 103 -10.47 -2.19 -8.71
N GLN A 104 -9.73 -2.62 -7.68
CA GLN A 104 -10.30 -2.79 -6.34
C GLN A 104 -10.88 -1.47 -5.82
N GLY A 105 -10.20 -0.35 -6.04
CA GLY A 105 -10.75 0.97 -5.73
C GLY A 105 -12.09 1.25 -6.40
N LYS A 106 -12.22 0.95 -7.70
CA LYS A 106 -13.49 1.11 -8.44
C LYS A 106 -14.58 0.21 -7.89
N GLN A 107 -14.28 -1.06 -7.61
CA GLN A 107 -15.25 -2.03 -7.09
C GLN A 107 -15.76 -1.64 -5.70
N LEU A 108 -14.88 -1.11 -4.85
CA LEU A 108 -15.21 -0.68 -3.49
C LEU A 108 -15.80 0.74 -3.40
N GLY A 109 -15.74 1.52 -4.49
CA GLY A 109 -16.08 2.95 -4.46
C GLY A 109 -15.11 3.78 -3.63
N ILE A 110 -13.84 3.38 -3.54
CA ILE A 110 -12.78 4.03 -2.78
C ILE A 110 -11.68 4.49 -3.75
N SER A 111 -11.28 5.76 -3.69
CA SER A 111 -10.06 6.22 -4.38
C SER A 111 -8.84 5.55 -3.74
N PRO A 112 -8.01 4.77 -4.47
CA PRO A 112 -6.88 4.06 -3.88
C PRO A 112 -5.81 4.99 -3.28
N GLU A 113 -5.55 6.12 -3.94
CA GLU A 113 -4.73 7.21 -3.40
C GLU A 113 -5.53 8.09 -2.42
N SER A 114 -4.86 8.61 -1.40
CA SER A 114 -5.40 9.70 -0.59
C SER A 114 -5.17 11.04 -1.30
N CYS A 115 -6.22 11.85 -1.45
CA CYS A 115 -6.16 13.18 -2.06
C CYS A 115 -5.32 14.17 -1.23
#